data_AF-A0A8E2AGB7-F1
#
_entry.id   AF-A0A8E2AGB7-F1
#
_cell.length_a   1.000
_cell.length_b   1.000
_cell.length_c   1.000
_cell.angle_alpha   90.00
_cell.angle_beta   90.00
_cell.angle_gamma   90.00
#
_symmetry.space_group_name_H-M   'P 1'
#
loop_
_entity.id
_entity.type
_entity.pdbx_description
1 polymer ?
#
loop_
_entity_poly.entity_id
_entity_poly.type
_entity_poly.pdbx_seq_one_letter_code
_entity_poly.pdbx_strand_id
1 'polypeptide(L)' 'KKVVREILDSCPIEVIQHFINRSWRFRSAYRLGLSAKAAEWAVHKQKQHRQVSECAMLAIEFVLKLIL' A
#
# COMPACT_ATOMS: atom_id res chain seq x y z
N LYS A 1 4.29 -19.87 21.06
CA LYS A 1 4.89 -18.52 21.20
C LYS A 1 6.38 -18.49 20.84
N LYS A 2 7.20 -19.46 21.24
CA LYS A 2 8.64 -19.53 20.93
C LYS A 2 8.93 -19.52 19.41
N VAL A 3 8.27 -20.41 18.66
CA VAL A 3 8.39 -20.52 17.20
C VAL A 3 8.09 -19.21 16.46
N VAL A 4 7.08 -18.44 16.91
CA VAL A 4 6.74 -17.15 16.29
C VAL A 4 7.87 -16.14 16.45
N ARG A 5 8.55 -16.11 17.60
CA ARG A 5 9.71 -15.22 17.80
C ARG A 5 10.88 -15.63 16.93
N GLU A 6 11.21 -16.92 16.92
CA GLU A 6 12.31 -17.45 16.10
C GLU A 6 12.12 -17.13 14.62
N ILE A 7 10.88 -17.21 14.11
CA ILE A 7 10.56 -16.81 12.73
C ILE A 7 10.72 -15.30 12.52
N LEU A 8 10.20 -14.46 13.42
CA LEU A 8 10.31 -13.00 13.30
C LEU A 8 11.77 -12.54 13.39
N ASP A 9 12.56 -13.14 14.29
CA ASP A 9 13.98 -12.85 14.47
C ASP A 9 14.82 -13.36 13.29
N SER A 10 14.38 -14.43 12.61
CA SER A 10 15.02 -14.92 11.38
C SER A 10 14.74 -14.06 10.14
N CYS A 11 13.74 -13.17 10.20
CA CYS A 11 13.34 -12.36 9.08
C CYS A 11 14.37 -11.24 8.84
N PRO A 12 14.92 -11.10 7.62
CA PRO A 12 15.84 -10.01 7.32
C PRO A 12 15.17 -8.65 7.57
N ILE A 13 15.91 -7.72 8.16
CA ILE A 13 15.37 -6.39 8.51
C ILE A 13 14.82 -5.65 7.29
N GLU A 14 15.43 -5.84 6.12
CA GLU A 14 14.98 -5.29 4.85
C GLU A 14 13.58 -5.76 4.48
N VAL A 15 13.26 -7.04 4.71
CA VAL A 15 11.93 -7.60 4.44
C VAL A 15 10.87 -6.94 5.32
N ILE A 16 11.18 -6.78 6.62
CA ILE A 16 10.29 -6.08 7.56
C ILE A 16 10.09 -4.62 7.11
N GLN A 17 11.16 -3.93 6.75
CA GLN A 17 11.08 -2.55 6.27
C GLN A 17 10.25 -2.44 4.98
N HIS A 18 10.46 -3.32 4.00
CA HIS A 18 9.68 -3.35 2.76
C HIS A 18 8.19 -3.61 3.04
N PHE A 19 7.88 -4.57 3.92
CA PHE A 19 6.50 -4.87 4.31
C PHE A 19 5.82 -3.67 4.98
N ILE A 20 6.48 -3.04 5.96
CA ILE A 20 5.93 -1.86 6.64
C ILE A 20 5.74 -0.72 5.64
N ASN A 21 6.75 -0.40 4.84
CA ASN A 21 6.67 0.67 3.84
C ASN A 21 5.54 0.44 2.84
N ARG A 22 5.35 -0.80 2.37
CA ARG A 22 4.25 -1.15 1.45
C ARG A 22 2.89 -1.04 2.14
N SER A 23 2.79 -1.51 3.38
CA SER A 23 1.57 -1.43 4.19
C SER A 23 1.14 0.02 4.45
N TRP A 24 2.09 0.93 4.68
CA TRP A 24 1.81 2.36 4.83
C TRP A 24 1.18 2.97 3.58
N ARG A 25 1.60 2.57 2.37
CA ARG A 25 0.99 3.05 1.12
C ARG A 25 -0.45 2.58 0.97
N PHE A 26 -0.73 1.31 1.26
CA PHE A 26 -2.11 0.79 1.28
C PHE A 26 -2.96 1.49 2.33
N ARG A 27 -2.43 1.72 3.53
CA ARG A 27 -3.15 2.45 4.58
C ARG A 27 -3.50 3.88 4.14
N SER A 28 -2.58 4.57 3.47
CA SER A 28 -2.85 5.89 2.90
C SER A 28 -3.93 5.83 1.81
N ALA A 29 -3.86 4.85 0.92
CA ALA A 29 -4.86 4.64 -0.14
C ALA A 29 -6.27 4.45 0.44
N TYR A 30 -6.41 3.60 1.48
CA TYR A 30 -7.69 3.37 2.13
C TYR A 30 -8.20 4.59 2.91
N ARG A 31 -7.31 5.35 3.57
CA ARG A 31 -7.68 6.62 4.23
C ARG A 31 -8.26 7.63 3.25
N LEU A 32 -7.89 7.55 1.97
CA LEU A 32 -8.39 8.39 0.90
C LEU A 32 -9.65 7.81 0.22
N GLY A 33 -10.21 6.70 0.72
CA GLY A 33 -11.48 6.15 0.23
C GLY A 33 -11.36 5.15 -0.92
N LEU A 34 -10.15 4.79 -1.35
CA LEU A 34 -9.98 3.86 -2.47
C LEU A 34 -10.54 2.46 -2.19
N SER A 35 -11.15 1.87 -3.21
CA SER A 35 -11.48 0.45 -3.24
C SER A 35 -10.20 -0.42 -3.31
N ALA A 36 -10.32 -1.71 -2.99
CA ALA A 36 -9.17 -2.63 -3.00
C ALA A 36 -8.43 -2.66 -4.34
N LYS A 37 -9.15 -2.76 -5.46
CA LYS A 37 -8.57 -2.74 -6.83
C LYS A 37 -7.87 -1.42 -7.14
N ALA A 38 -8.47 -0.29 -6.75
CA ALA A 38 -7.89 1.01 -6.99
C ALA A 38 -6.65 1.26 -6.10
N ALA A 39 -6.69 0.81 -4.85
CA ALA A 39 -5.55 0.86 -3.93
C ALA A 39 -4.38 0.03 -4.45
N GLU A 40 -4.62 -1.20 -4.92
CA GLU A 40 -3.59 -2.04 -5.51
C GLU A 40 -2.92 -1.36 -6.72
N TRP A 41 -3.73 -0.83 -7.64
CA TRP A 41 -3.23 -0.13 -8.82
C TRP A 41 -2.40 1.10 -8.44
N ALA A 42 -2.91 1.92 -7.52
CA ALA A 42 -2.23 3.14 -7.06
C ALA A 42 -0.88 2.82 -6.38
N VAL A 43 -0.85 1.81 -5.50
CA VAL A 43 0.38 1.38 -4.82
C VAL A 43 1.41 0.84 -5.81
N HIS A 44 0.98 0.17 -6.87
CA HIS A 44 1.87 -0.37 -7.91
C HIS A 44 2.40 0.70 -8.86
N LYS A 45 1.55 1.65 -9.27
CA LYS A 45 1.94 2.73 -10.19
C LYS A 45 2.76 3.82 -9.53
N GLN A 46 2.57 4.04 -8.22
CA GLN A 46 3.26 5.10 -7.55
C GLN A 46 4.66 4.70 -7.08
N LYS A 47 5.66 5.26 -7.76
CA LYS A 47 7.08 5.06 -7.45
C LYS A 47 7.68 6.16 -6.54
N GLN A 48 6.92 7.21 -6.22
CA GLN A 48 7.38 8.39 -5.46
C GLN A 48 7.22 8.26 -3.93
N HIS A 49 7.80 9.22 -3.18
CA HIS A 49 7.93 9.22 -1.72
C HIS A 49 6.59 9.07 -0.98
N ARG A 50 6.39 7.89 -0.34
CA ARG A 50 5.51 7.53 0.79
C ARG A 50 4.05 8.03 0.83
N GLN A 51 3.58 8.83 -0.12
CA GLN A 51 2.27 9.46 -0.11
C GLN A 51 1.74 9.63 -1.53
N VAL A 52 0.44 9.35 -1.65
CA VAL A 52 -0.27 9.41 -2.91
C VAL A 52 -0.88 10.80 -3.09
N SER A 53 -0.62 11.48 -4.22
CA SER A 53 -1.22 12.79 -4.49
C SER A 53 -2.74 12.69 -4.51
N GLU A 54 -3.40 13.45 -3.64
CA GLU A 54 -4.85 13.43 -3.45
C GLU A 54 -5.63 13.76 -4.74
N CYS A 55 -5.16 14.75 -5.51
CA CYS A 55 -5.77 15.09 -6.80
C CYS A 55 -5.61 13.99 -7.85
N ALA A 56 -4.41 13.40 -7.96
CA ALA A 56 -4.19 12.28 -8.88
C ALA A 56 -5.04 11.05 -8.47
N MET A 57 -5.27 10.88 -7.16
CA MET A 57 -6.03 9.78 -6.58
C MET A 57 -7.51 9.84 -6.89
N LEU A 58 -8.14 11.01 -6.71
CA LEU A 58 -9.55 11.21 -7.06
C LEU A 58 -9.79 10.95 -8.55
N ALA A 59 -8.85 11.37 -9.41
CA ALA A 59 -8.93 11.10 -10.85
C ALA A 59 -8.85 9.59 -11.17
N ILE A 60 -7.94 8.86 -10.52
CA ILE A 60 -7.78 7.40 -10.71
C ILE A 60 -9.02 6.65 -10.21
N GLU A 61 -9.53 6.98 -9.02
CA GLU A 61 -10.69 6.32 -8.45
C GLU A 61 -11.94 6.53 -9.32
N PHE A 62 -12.15 7.76 -9.79
CA PHE A 62 -13.25 8.09 -10.68
C PHE A 62 -13.19 7.30 -12.00
N VAL A 63 -12.02 7.24 -12.63
CA VAL A 63 -11.80 6.45 -13.85
C VAL A 63 -12.04 4.95 -13.60
N LEU A 64 -11.55 4.40 -12.49
CA LEU A 64 -11.73 2.98 -12.17
C LEU A 64 -13.19 2.63 -11.82
N LYS A 65 -13.94 3.55 -11.20
CA LYS A 65 -15.38 3.38 -10.93
C LYS A 65 -16.26 3.53 -12.17
N LEU A 66 -15.77 4.21 -13.21
CA LEU A 66 -16.51 4.39 -14.46
C LEU A 66 -16.32 3.22 -15.45
N ILE A 67 -15.18 2.54 -15.37
CA ILE A 67 -14.79 1.49 -16.32
C ILE A 67 -15.10 0.07 -15.80
N LEU A 68 -15.34 -0.08 -14.49
CA LEU A 68 -15.77 -1.32 -13.83
C LEU A 68 -17.23 -1.21 -13.39
#